data_AF-A0A7J7NNP9-F1
#
_entry.id   AF-A0A7J7NNP9-F1
#
_cell.length_a   1.000
_cell.length_b   1.000
_cell.length_c   1.000
_cell.angle_alpha   90.00
_cell.angle_beta   90.00
_cell.angle_gamma   90.00
#
_symmetry.space_group_name_H-M   'P 1'
#
loop_
_entity.id
_entity.type
_entity.pdbx_description
1 polymer ?
#
loop_
_entity_poly.entity_id
_entity_poly.type
_entity_poly.pdbx_seq_one_letter_code
_entity_poly.pdbx_strand_id
1 'polypeptide(L)'
;TVKDPHSPNAGFWYSHIIWVFNTQNIIENRGKHDNVKDLKMQAYYRFLRRTHLVHPIAFGALLYALGGFPYIVWGMAVRIFLLMHSTFLVNSVCHVWGHQAWKTGDLSRNNGYIALIIFGEGWHNNHHAFQFSARHGLEWWQIDMTW
;
A
#
# COMPACT_ATOMS: atom_id res chain seq x y z
N THR A 1 13.80 -7.48 -3.34
CA THR A 1 14.65 -8.67 -3.65
C THR A 1 13.99 -9.48 -4.78
N VAL A 2 14.51 -10.63 -5.21
CA VAL A 2 13.79 -11.49 -6.20
C VAL A 2 12.49 -12.06 -5.61
N LYS A 3 12.44 -12.23 -4.29
CA LYS A 3 11.25 -12.71 -3.55
C LYS A 3 10.22 -11.62 -3.27
N ASP A 4 10.52 -10.38 -3.64
CA ASP A 4 9.61 -9.27 -3.47
C ASP A 4 8.58 -9.29 -4.62
N PRO A 5 7.27 -9.48 -4.35
CA PRO A 5 6.26 -9.60 -5.39
C PRO A 5 6.17 -8.37 -6.30
N HIS A 6 6.44 -7.18 -5.76
CA HIS A 6 6.43 -5.91 -6.49
C HIS A 6 7.84 -5.33 -6.62
N SER A 7 8.85 -6.18 -6.81
CA SER A 7 10.26 -5.78 -6.83
C SER A 7 10.53 -4.64 -7.83
N PRO A 8 11.06 -3.49 -7.38
CA PRO A 8 11.42 -2.38 -8.28
C PRO A 8 12.55 -2.74 -9.25
N ASN A 9 13.33 -3.80 -8.94
CA ASN A 9 14.38 -4.30 -9.84
C ASN A 9 13.82 -4.92 -11.13
N ALA A 10 12.54 -5.30 -11.15
CA ALA A 10 11.85 -5.79 -12.35
C ALA A 10 11.31 -4.65 -13.24
N GLY A 11 11.57 -3.38 -12.86
CA GLY A 11 11.21 -2.20 -13.62
C GLY A 11 10.01 -1.44 -13.07
N PHE A 12 9.90 -0.16 -13.45
CA PHE A 12 8.90 0.76 -12.92
C PHE A 12 7.45 0.26 -13.09
N TRP A 13 7.08 -0.17 -14.30
CA TRP A 13 5.72 -0.66 -14.56
C TRP A 13 5.42 -1.98 -13.85
N TYR A 14 6.46 -2.79 -13.63
CA TYR A 14 6.31 -4.02 -12.87
C TYR A 14 5.94 -3.73 -11.42
N SER A 15 6.74 -2.91 -10.72
CA SER A 15 6.46 -2.55 -9.33
C SER A 15 5.21 -1.68 -9.18
N HIS A 16 4.83 -0.92 -10.20
CA HIS A 16 3.60 -0.13 -10.18
C HIS A 16 2.35 -1.01 -10.27
N ILE A 17 2.19 -1.84 -11.32
CA ILE A 17 0.89 -2.50 -11.55
C ILE A 17 0.97 -3.93 -12.10
N ILE A 18 1.99 -4.28 -12.88
CA ILE A 18 2.02 -5.58 -13.56
C ILE A 18 2.12 -6.73 -12.56
N TRP A 19 2.78 -6.51 -11.41
CA TRP A 19 2.88 -7.52 -10.35
C TRP A 19 1.53 -8.07 -9.89
N VAL A 20 0.47 -7.24 -9.87
CA VAL A 20 -0.89 -7.63 -9.46
C VAL A 20 -1.44 -8.76 -10.33
N PHE A 21 -1.06 -8.79 -11.61
CA PHE A 21 -1.49 -9.80 -12.56
C PHE A 21 -0.58 -11.04 -12.58
N ASN A 22 0.56 -11.00 -11.89
CA ASN A 22 1.50 -12.11 -11.83
C ASN A 22 1.25 -13.00 -10.60
N THR A 23 0.08 -13.64 -10.57
CA THR A 23 -0.36 -14.48 -9.46
C THR A 23 0.62 -15.62 -9.16
N GLN A 24 1.26 -16.18 -10.19
CA GLN A 24 2.23 -17.26 -10.03
C GLN A 24 3.44 -16.80 -9.21
N ASN A 25 4.04 -15.65 -9.57
CA ASN A 25 5.16 -15.09 -8.81
C ASN A 25 4.77 -14.79 -7.35
N ILE A 26 3.56 -14.27 -7.11
CA ILE A 26 3.04 -14.02 -5.74
C ILE A 26 2.88 -15.33 -4.96
N ILE A 27 2.49 -16.44 -5.61
CA ILE A 27 2.35 -17.76 -4.97
C ILE A 27 3.72 -18.38 -4.69
N GLU A 28 4.64 -18.34 -5.65
CA GLU A 28 5.97 -18.93 -5.54
C GLU A 28 6.86 -18.19 -4.54
N ASN A 29 6.74 -16.86 -4.50
CA ASN A 29 7.47 -16.01 -3.56
C ASN A 29 6.78 -15.86 -2.21
N ARG A 30 5.58 -16.44 -2.03
CA ARG A 30 4.90 -16.49 -0.74
C ARG A 30 5.72 -17.36 0.20
N GLY A 31 6.46 -16.71 1.11
CA GLY A 31 7.10 -17.39 2.23
C GLY A 31 6.08 -18.10 3.13
N LYS A 32 6.56 -18.80 4.16
CA LYS A 32 5.67 -19.45 5.14
C LYS A 32 4.81 -18.39 5.84
N HIS A 33 3.50 -18.62 5.91
CA HIS A 33 2.53 -17.76 6.63
C HIS A 33 2.55 -17.95 8.17
N ASP A 34 3.69 -18.34 8.72
CA ASP A 34 3.86 -18.66 10.14
C ASP A 34 4.25 -17.44 10.99
N ASN A 35 4.60 -16.31 10.36
CA ASN A 35 4.99 -15.06 11.02
C ASN A 35 3.84 -14.12 11.41
N VAL A 36 2.58 -14.55 11.25
CA VAL A 36 1.37 -13.73 11.54
C VAL A 36 0.40 -14.42 12.51
N LYS A 37 0.92 -15.31 13.37
CA LYS A 37 0.10 -16.08 14.31
C LYS A 37 -0.60 -15.18 15.32
N ASP A 38 0.09 -14.15 15.79
CA ASP A 38 -0.43 -13.08 16.66
C ASP A 38 -1.66 -12.42 16.05
N LEU A 39 -1.60 -11.97 14.78
CA LEU A 39 -2.73 -11.34 14.08
C LEU A 39 -3.91 -12.31 13.90
N LYS A 40 -3.63 -13.57 13.54
CA LYS A 40 -4.65 -14.62 13.38
C LYS A 40 -5.42 -14.92 14.68
N MET A 41 -4.78 -14.71 15.83
CA MET A 41 -5.38 -14.91 17.16
C MET A 41 -6.26 -13.74 17.62
N GLN A 42 -6.23 -12.58 16.96
CA GLN A 42 -7.08 -11.47 17.36
C GLN A 42 -8.50 -11.62 16.80
N ALA A 43 -9.51 -11.37 17.65
CA ALA A 43 -10.92 -11.49 17.26
C ALA A 43 -11.29 -10.52 16.14
N TYR A 44 -10.72 -9.31 16.14
CA TYR A 44 -10.94 -8.27 15.14
C TYR A 44 -10.57 -8.73 13.72
N TYR A 45 -9.37 -9.25 13.51
CA TYR A 45 -8.96 -9.73 12.18
C TYR A 45 -9.74 -10.98 11.73
N ARG A 46 -10.16 -11.84 12.68
CA ARG A 46 -11.07 -12.95 12.36
C ARG A 46 -12.44 -12.46 11.91
N PHE A 47 -12.98 -11.43 12.56
CA PHE A 47 -14.22 -10.79 12.15
C PHE A 47 -14.09 -10.23 10.74
N LEU A 48 -13.11 -9.35 10.48
CA LEU A 48 -12.88 -8.77 9.16
C LEU A 48 -12.74 -9.83 8.08
N ARG A 49 -11.98 -10.91 8.33
CA ARG A 49 -11.84 -12.02 7.38
C ARG A 49 -13.18 -12.69 7.05
N ARG A 50 -14.04 -12.90 8.05
CA ARG A 50 -15.36 -13.53 7.86
C ARG A 50 -16.34 -12.62 7.13
N THR A 51 -16.24 -11.30 7.34
CA THR A 51 -17.19 -10.31 6.80
C THR A 51 -16.65 -9.50 5.62
N HIS A 52 -15.45 -9.81 5.11
CA HIS A 52 -14.77 -8.98 4.10
C HIS A 52 -15.60 -8.68 2.85
N LEU A 53 -16.46 -9.61 2.39
CA LEU A 53 -17.37 -9.37 1.26
C LEU A 53 -18.59 -8.53 1.64
N VAL A 54 -19.05 -8.61 2.89
CA VAL A 54 -20.22 -7.87 3.37
C VAL A 54 -19.95 -6.37 3.37
N HIS A 55 -18.75 -5.95 3.77
CA HIS A 55 -18.40 -4.52 3.85
C HIS A 55 -18.53 -3.75 2.52
N PRO A 56 -17.89 -4.16 1.41
CA PRO A 56 -18.02 -3.44 0.14
C PRO A 56 -19.42 -3.56 -0.46
N ILE A 57 -20.13 -4.68 -0.26
CA ILE A 57 -21.52 -4.84 -0.74
C ILE A 57 -22.45 -3.89 0.02
N ALA A 58 -22.37 -3.86 1.35
CA ALA A 58 -23.19 -2.97 2.18
C ALA A 58 -22.90 -1.50 1.87
N PHE A 59 -21.63 -1.14 1.67
CA PHE A 59 -21.27 0.23 1.30
C PHE A 59 -21.75 0.60 -0.11
N GLY A 60 -21.65 -0.31 -1.08
CA GLY A 60 -22.20 -0.11 -2.42
C GLY A 60 -23.72 0.06 -2.42
N ALA A 61 -24.43 -0.75 -1.64
CA ALA A 61 -25.88 -0.64 -1.46
C ALA A 61 -26.28 0.70 -0.80
N LEU A 62 -25.53 1.16 0.21
CA LEU A 62 -25.74 2.46 0.84
C LEU A 62 -25.54 3.60 -0.17
N LEU A 63 -24.45 3.58 -0.95
CA LEU A 63 -24.19 4.58 -1.99
C LEU A 63 -25.32 4.62 -3.03
N TYR A 64 -25.79 3.45 -3.46
CA TYR A 64 -26.92 3.35 -4.38
C TYR A 64 -28.20 3.93 -3.79
N ALA A 65 -28.50 3.62 -2.53
CA ALA A 65 -29.68 4.15 -1.85
C ALA A 65 -29.64 5.68 -1.71
N LEU A 66 -28.46 6.27 -1.53
CA LEU A 66 -28.29 7.72 -1.35
C LEU A 66 -28.27 8.51 -2.65
N GLY A 67 -27.71 7.95 -3.74
CA GLY A 67 -27.50 8.72 -4.97
C GLY A 67 -27.42 7.88 -6.24
N GLY A 68 -27.90 6.64 -6.19
CA GLY A 68 -27.98 5.75 -7.33
C GLY A 68 -26.62 5.32 -7.89
N PHE A 69 -26.63 4.95 -9.17
CA PHE A 69 -25.44 4.43 -9.85
C PHE A 69 -24.25 5.41 -9.90
N PRO A 70 -24.42 6.73 -10.09
CA PRO A 70 -23.29 7.68 -10.06
C PRO A 70 -22.50 7.63 -8.76
N TYR A 71 -23.17 7.43 -7.61
CA TYR A 71 -22.51 7.31 -6.31
C TYR A 71 -21.70 6.02 -6.20
N ILE A 72 -22.16 4.91 -6.81
CA ILE A 72 -21.34 3.70 -6.93
C ILE A 72 -20.10 3.97 -7.78
N VAL A 73 -20.26 4.61 -8.95
CA VAL A 73 -19.13 4.87 -9.86
C VAL A 73 -18.04 5.68 -9.16
N TRP A 74 -18.41 6.80 -8.53
CA TRP A 74 -17.43 7.67 -7.86
C TRP A 74 -16.96 7.11 -6.52
N GLY A 75 -17.87 6.63 -5.67
CA GLY A 75 -17.58 6.16 -4.31
C GLY A 75 -16.93 4.78 -4.25
N MET A 76 -17.06 3.97 -5.30
CA MET A 76 -16.41 2.67 -5.41
C MET A 76 -15.36 2.66 -6.52
N ALA A 77 -15.76 2.72 -7.79
CA ALA A 77 -14.85 2.43 -8.90
C ALA A 77 -13.71 3.46 -9.01
N VAL A 78 -14.04 4.75 -9.12
CA VAL A 78 -13.03 5.82 -9.23
C VAL A 78 -12.20 5.91 -7.96
N ARG A 79 -12.84 5.87 -6.78
CA ARG A 79 -12.13 5.85 -5.49
C ARG A 79 -11.11 4.72 -5.40
N ILE A 80 -11.51 3.48 -5.72
CA ILE A 80 -10.62 2.31 -5.65
C ILE A 80 -9.47 2.45 -6.65
N PHE A 81 -9.77 2.90 -7.88
CA PHE A 81 -8.75 3.15 -8.90
C PHE A 81 -7.70 4.14 -8.39
N LEU A 82 -8.13 5.32 -7.90
CA LEU A 82 -7.23 6.35 -7.38
C LEU A 82 -6.44 5.84 -6.17
N LEU A 83 -7.11 5.18 -5.23
CA LEU A 83 -6.46 4.62 -4.04
C LEU A 83 -5.37 3.61 -4.40
N MET A 84 -5.66 2.69 -5.33
CA MET A 84 -4.70 1.68 -5.78
C MET A 84 -3.50 2.33 -6.44
N HIS A 85 -3.72 3.23 -7.41
CA HIS A 85 -2.61 3.91 -8.07
C HIS A 85 -1.79 4.77 -7.11
N SER A 86 -2.42 5.50 -6.20
CA SER A 86 -1.72 6.27 -5.17
C SER A 86 -0.84 5.37 -4.29
N THR A 87 -1.36 4.20 -3.87
CA THR A 87 -0.60 3.22 -3.10
C THR A 87 0.57 2.65 -3.92
N PHE A 88 0.34 2.33 -5.19
CA PHE A 88 1.34 1.77 -6.08
C PHE A 88 2.47 2.75 -6.43
N LEU A 89 2.27 4.07 -6.27
CA LEU A 89 3.35 5.05 -6.37
C LEU A 89 4.42 4.85 -5.29
N VAL A 90 4.11 4.26 -4.14
CA VAL A 90 5.11 3.86 -3.15
C VAL A 90 6.09 2.86 -3.75
N ASN A 91 5.55 1.80 -4.36
CA ASN A 91 6.34 0.70 -4.92
C ASN A 91 7.14 1.12 -6.15
N SER A 92 6.64 2.09 -6.91
CA SER A 92 7.29 2.55 -8.14
C SER A 92 8.05 3.86 -7.95
N VAL A 93 7.37 4.98 -7.75
CA VAL A 93 8.00 6.31 -7.65
C VAL A 93 8.96 6.39 -6.48
N CYS A 94 8.60 5.89 -5.30
CA CYS A 94 9.50 5.94 -4.14
C CYS A 94 10.66 4.95 -4.22
N HIS A 95 10.80 4.18 -5.30
CA HIS A 95 11.99 3.38 -5.60
C HIS A 95 12.79 3.88 -6.81
N VAL A 96 12.35 4.98 -7.44
CA VAL A 96 13.00 5.56 -8.63
C VAL A 96 13.36 7.02 -8.42
N TRP A 97 12.46 7.83 -7.86
CA TRP A 97 12.62 9.27 -7.71
C TRP A 97 12.49 9.73 -6.27
N GLY A 98 13.51 10.46 -5.81
CA GLY A 98 13.58 11.03 -4.48
C GLY A 98 14.98 10.98 -3.89
N HIS A 99 15.08 11.35 -2.62
CA HIS A 99 16.33 11.40 -1.87
C HIS A 99 16.51 10.17 -0.98
N GLN A 100 17.73 9.64 -0.89
CA GLN A 100 18.06 8.52 -0.03
C GLN A 100 18.88 9.05 1.16
N ALA A 101 18.20 9.30 2.28
CA ALA A 101 18.82 9.83 3.50
C ALA A 101 19.61 8.74 4.28
N TRP A 102 19.21 7.48 4.11
CA TRP A 102 19.73 6.32 4.83
C TRP A 102 20.24 5.26 3.87
N LYS A 103 21.39 4.66 4.20
CA LYS A 103 21.99 3.56 3.44
C LYS A 103 21.29 2.24 3.76
N THR A 104 20.16 1.98 3.10
CA THR A 104 19.33 0.78 3.27
C THR A 104 19.80 -0.42 2.43
N GLY A 105 20.57 -0.17 1.36
CA GLY A 105 21.03 -1.22 0.44
C GLY A 105 19.98 -1.67 -0.60
N ASP A 106 18.82 -0.99 -0.62
CA ASP A 106 17.78 -1.12 -1.63
C ASP A 106 17.61 0.20 -2.42
N LEU A 107 16.57 0.26 -3.26
CA LEU A 107 16.25 1.39 -4.11
C LEU A 107 15.32 2.41 -3.45
N SER A 108 14.97 2.25 -2.17
CA SER A 108 14.01 3.12 -1.49
C SER A 108 14.50 4.58 -1.44
N ARG A 109 13.56 5.51 -1.65
CA ARG A 109 13.78 6.96 -1.70
C ARG A 109 12.64 7.68 -1.00
N ASN A 110 12.98 8.76 -0.32
CA ASN A 110 12.04 9.72 0.23
C ASN A 110 11.53 10.66 -0.87
N ASN A 111 10.21 10.75 -1.02
CA ASN A 111 9.53 11.60 -1.98
C ASN A 111 8.39 12.37 -1.32
N GLY A 112 8.58 13.68 -1.10
CA GLY A 112 7.61 14.54 -0.40
C GLY A 112 6.29 14.73 -1.14
N TYR A 113 6.27 14.67 -2.48
CA TYR A 113 5.03 14.74 -3.24
C TYR A 113 4.18 13.49 -3.01
N ILE A 114 4.82 12.32 -3.03
CA ILE A 114 4.13 11.08 -2.71
C ILE A 114 3.69 11.10 -1.24
N ALA A 115 4.54 11.56 -0.31
CA ALA A 115 4.15 11.68 1.09
C ALA A 115 2.89 12.54 1.29
N LEU A 116 2.71 13.61 0.50
CA LEU A 116 1.48 14.41 0.53
C LEU A 116 0.25 13.64 0.01
N ILE A 117 0.39 12.87 -1.08
CA ILE A 117 -0.71 12.15 -1.74
C ILE A 117 -1.22 10.98 -0.88
N ILE A 118 -0.32 10.28 -0.20
CA ILE A 118 -0.60 9.07 0.60
C ILE A 118 -0.23 9.26 2.07
N PHE A 119 -0.36 10.49 2.56
CA PHE A 119 -0.41 10.82 3.98
C PHE A 119 0.83 10.45 4.82
N GLY A 120 2.03 10.40 4.21
CA GLY A 120 3.31 10.17 4.88
C GLY A 120 4.14 9.01 4.31
N GLU A 121 3.47 8.05 3.66
CA GLU A 121 4.07 6.81 3.12
C GLU A 121 5.16 7.05 2.05
N GLY A 122 5.26 8.27 1.50
CA GLY A 122 6.31 8.67 0.57
C GLY A 122 7.68 8.89 1.22
N TRP A 123 7.79 8.95 2.55
CA TRP A 123 9.08 8.92 3.26
C TRP A 123 9.64 7.48 3.30
N HIS A 124 9.72 6.86 2.13
CA HIS A 124 9.89 5.42 2.00
C HIS A 124 11.31 4.95 2.35
N ASN A 125 12.33 5.79 2.14
CA ASN A 125 13.67 5.43 2.59
C ASN A 125 13.81 5.47 4.12
N ASN A 126 13.11 6.40 4.78
CA ASN A 126 13.02 6.37 6.25
C ASN A 126 12.35 5.08 6.73
N HIS A 127 11.25 4.68 6.10
CA HIS A 127 10.54 3.44 6.41
C HIS A 127 11.44 2.21 6.30
N HIS A 128 12.17 2.08 5.19
CA HIS A 128 13.09 0.95 4.98
C HIS A 128 14.25 0.95 5.98
N ALA A 129 14.73 2.12 6.39
CA ALA A 129 15.76 2.23 7.41
C ALA A 129 15.26 1.86 8.82
N PHE A 130 14.01 2.22 9.14
CA PHE A 130 13.43 2.08 10.48
C PHE A 130 12.03 1.44 10.44
N GLN A 131 11.93 0.22 9.91
CA GLN A 131 10.65 -0.50 9.73
C GLN A 131 9.82 -0.71 11.02
N PHE A 132 10.43 -0.58 12.21
CA PHE A 132 9.74 -0.68 13.49
C PHE A 132 9.18 0.67 14.00
N SER A 133 9.52 1.77 13.33
CA SER A 133 8.97 3.09 13.61
C SER A 133 7.54 3.15 13.12
N ALA A 134 6.63 3.64 13.97
CA ALA A 134 5.28 3.97 13.54
C ALA A 134 5.23 5.27 12.70
N ARG A 135 6.30 6.09 12.76
CA ARG A 135 6.50 7.28 11.94
C ARG A 135 7.26 6.97 10.67
N HIS A 136 6.80 7.52 9.56
CA HIS A 136 7.53 7.62 8.29
C HIS A 136 8.30 8.94 8.22
N GLY A 137 7.69 10.04 8.66
CA GLY A 137 8.32 11.36 8.77
C GLY A 137 9.16 11.48 10.04
N LEU A 138 10.49 11.49 9.89
CA LEU A 138 11.46 11.57 11.01
C LEU A 138 11.93 13.00 11.26
N GLU A 139 11.88 13.86 10.26
CA GLU A 139 12.19 15.28 10.38
C GLU A 139 10.94 16.11 10.64
N TRP A 140 11.08 17.24 11.32
CA TRP A 140 9.96 18.12 11.70
C TRP A 140 9.17 18.66 10.50
N TRP A 141 9.78 18.76 9.33
CA TRP A 141 9.17 19.26 8.09
C TRP A 141 8.58 18.13 7.23
N GLN A 142 8.81 16.87 7.59
CA GLN A 142 8.28 15.72 6.86
C GLN A 142 6.82 15.49 7.24
N ILE A 143 5.91 15.94 6.38
CA ILE A 143 4.46 15.76 6.57
C ILE A 143 4.13 14.26 6.59
N ASP A 144 3.63 13.80 7.73
CA ASP A 144 3.18 12.44 7.97
C ASP A 144 1.87 12.52 8.75
N MET A 145 0.74 12.44 8.06
CA MET A 145 -0.57 12.67 8.68
C MET A 145 -1.09 11.42 9.40
N THR A 146 -0.44 10.28 9.18
CA THR A 146 -0.82 9.00 9.80
C THR A 146 -0.24 8.82 11.20
N TRP A 147 0.59 9.76 11.66
CA TRP A 147 1.21 9.81 12.99
C TRP A 147 0.91 11.13 13.71
#